data_AF-A0A2P8VST1-F1
#
_entry.id   AF-A0A2P8VST1-F1
#
_cell.length_a   1.000
_cell.length_b   1.000
_cell.length_c   1.000
_cell.angle_alpha   90.00
_cell.angle_beta   90.00
_cell.angle_gamma   90.00
#
_symmetry.space_group_name_H-M   'P 1'
#
loop_
_entity.id
_entity.type
_entity.pdbx_description
1 polymer ?
#
loop_
_entity_poly.entity_id
_entity_poly.type
_entity_poly.pdbx_seq_one_letter_code
_entity_poly.pdbx_strand_id
1 'polypeptide(L)'
;MESNDKNSKLPEGWVSLNLDLIRDKKGAGITPNKHPEEVFELYSVPVFESRKPEITEGKHIGSNKQIVAPHMVLLCKINPRINRVWVVGDFSKNRKIASTEWITFPKTEGIDPKYLCYYFQNPLFRNFLNLV
;
A
#
# COMPACT_ATOMS: atom_id res chain seq x y z
N MET A 1 -35.94 -1.39 13.13
CA MET A 1 -34.66 -0.87 12.60
C MET A 1 -34.11 -1.94 11.68
N GLU A 2 -34.20 -1.73 10.38
CA GLU A 2 -33.92 -2.74 9.36
C GLU A 2 -32.43 -3.11 9.35
N SER A 3 -32.15 -4.37 9.70
CA SER A 3 -30.89 -5.03 9.38
C SER A 3 -30.85 -5.27 7.88
N ASN A 4 -30.14 -4.41 7.15
CA ASN A 4 -29.90 -4.58 5.72
C ASN A 4 -28.82 -5.66 5.51
N ASP A 5 -29.16 -6.91 5.85
CA ASP A 5 -28.34 -8.08 5.60
C ASP A 5 -28.45 -8.45 4.12
N LYS A 6 -27.75 -7.69 3.25
CA LYS A 6 -27.45 -8.15 1.89
C LYS A 6 -26.37 -9.21 1.99
N ASN A 7 -26.78 -10.39 2.47
CA ASN A 7 -26.00 -11.61 2.46
C ASN A 7 -25.86 -12.08 0.99
N SER A 8 -25.00 -11.39 0.24
CA SER A 8 -24.45 -11.92 -1.00
C SER A 8 -23.62 -13.12 -0.59
N LYS A 9 -24.22 -14.32 -0.66
CA LYS A 9 -23.45 -15.57 -0.58
C LYS A 9 -22.27 -15.42 -1.54
N LEU A 10 -21.07 -15.36 -0.99
CA LEU A 10 -19.87 -15.32 -1.81
C LEU A 10 -19.87 -16.57 -2.71
N PRO A 11 -19.31 -16.50 -3.93
CA PRO A 11 -19.24 -17.68 -4.78
C PRO A 11 -18.52 -18.82 -4.06
N GLU A 12 -18.76 -20.05 -4.52
CA GLU A 12 -18.08 -21.22 -3.97
C GLU A 12 -16.55 -21.06 -4.03
N GLY A 13 -15.86 -21.41 -2.94
CA GLY A 13 -14.42 -21.25 -2.79
C GLY A 13 -13.95 -19.86 -2.32
N TRP A 14 -14.84 -18.87 -2.19
CA TRP A 14 -14.50 -17.56 -1.65
C TRP A 14 -14.66 -17.50 -0.14
N VAL A 15 -13.78 -16.73 0.49
CA VAL A 15 -13.80 -16.48 1.94
C VAL A 15 -13.86 -14.98 2.22
N SER A 16 -14.53 -14.62 3.31
CA SER A 16 -14.47 -13.26 3.86
C SER A 16 -13.30 -13.15 4.82
N LEU A 17 -12.57 -12.04 4.76
CA LEU A 17 -11.40 -11.79 5.60
C LEU A 17 -11.42 -10.35 6.12
N ASN A 18 -11.04 -10.16 7.38
CA ASN A 18 -10.80 -8.84 7.94
C ASN A 18 -9.44 -8.30 7.50
N LEU A 19 -9.40 -7.12 6.90
CA LEU A 19 -8.17 -6.50 6.39
C LEU A 19 -7.08 -6.32 7.45
N ASP A 20 -7.44 -6.22 8.74
CA ASP A 20 -6.47 -6.14 9.83
C ASP A 20 -5.63 -7.42 9.98
N LEU A 21 -6.11 -8.57 9.50
CA LEU A 21 -5.35 -9.83 9.49
C LEU A 21 -4.22 -9.83 8.47
N ILE A 22 -4.35 -9.04 7.40
CA ILE A 22 -3.39 -8.99 6.28
C ILE A 22 -2.66 -7.66 6.19
N ARG A 23 -2.85 -6.76 7.16
CA ARG A 23 -2.14 -5.48 7.24
C ARG A 23 -0.79 -5.67 7.92
N ASP A 24 0.24 -4.96 7.45
CA ASP A 24 1.47 -4.82 8.22
C ASP A 24 1.24 -3.92 9.45
N LYS A 25 1.28 -4.54 10.64
CA LYS A 25 1.10 -3.85 11.92
C LYS A 25 2.40 -3.29 12.49
N LYS A 26 3.55 -3.84 12.08
CA LYS A 26 4.82 -3.55 12.73
C LYS A 26 5.68 -2.60 11.92
N GLY A 27 5.66 -2.69 10.58
CA GLY A 27 6.33 -1.78 9.65
C GLY A 27 7.79 -1.49 9.99
N ALA A 28 8.75 -1.98 9.21
CA ALA A 28 10.15 -1.65 9.47
C ALA A 28 10.45 -0.20 9.07
N GLY A 29 10.58 0.71 10.04
CA GLY A 29 10.92 2.12 9.79
C GLY A 29 12.38 2.33 9.38
N ILE A 30 12.65 3.42 8.65
CA ILE A 30 13.99 3.86 8.28
C ILE A 30 14.06 5.39 8.23
N THR A 31 15.19 5.95 8.62
CA THR A 31 15.51 7.38 8.45
C THR A 31 16.59 7.49 7.37
N PRO A 32 16.24 7.76 6.09
CA PRO A 32 17.20 7.65 4.99
C PRO A 32 18.35 8.65 5.06
N ASN A 33 18.17 9.81 5.69
CA ASN A 33 19.24 10.77 5.88
C ASN A 33 20.39 10.25 6.78
N LYS A 34 20.17 9.18 7.56
CA LYS A 34 21.23 8.46 8.28
C LYS A 34 22.06 7.53 7.38
N HIS A 35 21.63 7.37 6.13
CA HIS A 35 22.29 6.61 5.07
C HIS A 35 22.47 7.54 3.84
N PRO A 36 23.22 8.64 3.97
CA PRO A 36 23.17 9.74 3.01
C PRO A 36 23.60 9.36 1.59
N GLU A 37 24.50 8.40 1.44
CA GLU A 37 25.05 7.92 0.17
C GLU A 37 24.29 6.69 -0.37
N GLU A 38 23.40 6.06 0.42
CA GLU A 38 22.61 4.94 -0.06
C GLU A 38 21.54 5.46 -1.04
N VAL A 39 21.47 4.84 -2.21
CA VAL A 39 20.42 5.11 -3.19
C VAL A 39 19.22 4.23 -2.85
N PHE A 40 18.04 4.84 -2.77
CA PHE A 40 16.78 4.17 -2.46
C PHE A 40 15.82 4.20 -3.64
N GLU A 41 14.94 3.19 -3.67
CA GLU A 41 13.74 3.19 -4.50
C GLU A 41 12.56 3.69 -3.66
N LEU A 42 12.19 4.95 -3.87
CA LEU A 42 11.24 5.70 -3.05
C LEU A 42 9.83 5.73 -3.66
N TYR A 43 8.90 5.08 -2.96
CA TYR A 43 7.46 5.14 -3.21
C TYR A 43 6.85 6.31 -2.40
N SER A 44 7.09 7.54 -2.85
CA SER A 44 6.44 8.71 -2.27
C SER A 44 4.99 8.84 -2.75
N VAL A 45 4.14 9.54 -1.99
CA VAL A 45 2.75 9.77 -2.41
C VAL A 45 2.64 10.63 -3.69
N PRO A 46 3.44 11.70 -3.86
CA PRO A 46 3.39 12.51 -5.08
C PRO A 46 3.79 11.77 -6.36
N VAL A 47 4.74 10.83 -6.29
CA VAL A 47 5.23 10.13 -7.50
C VAL A 47 4.29 9.02 -7.97
N PHE A 48 3.22 8.74 -7.23
CA PHE A 48 2.24 7.70 -7.59
C PHE A 48 1.70 7.82 -9.02
N GLU A 49 1.36 9.03 -9.47
CA GLU A 49 0.78 9.23 -10.81
C GLU A 49 1.73 8.81 -11.95
N SER A 50 3.04 8.87 -11.71
CA SER A 50 4.05 8.40 -12.67
C SER A 50 4.11 6.87 -12.79
N ARG A 51 3.52 6.15 -11.83
CA ARG A 51 3.57 4.68 -11.69
C ARG A 51 4.99 4.10 -11.62
N LYS A 52 5.98 4.94 -11.31
CA LYS A 52 7.37 4.56 -11.10
C LYS A 52 7.88 5.19 -9.80
N PRO A 53 8.60 4.43 -8.96
CA PRO A 53 9.24 5.01 -7.78
C PRO A 53 10.38 5.94 -8.20
N GLU A 54 10.71 6.87 -7.32
CA GLU A 54 11.86 7.75 -7.47
C GLU A 54 13.15 7.01 -7.07
N ILE A 55 14.22 7.15 -7.86
CA ILE A 55 15.55 6.65 -7.48
C ILE A 55 16.36 7.84 -6.96
N THR A 56 16.61 7.87 -5.65
CA THR A 56 17.19 9.05 -5.00
C THR A 56 18.05 8.67 -3.80
N GLU A 57 19.09 9.48 -3.53
CA GLU A 57 20.01 9.26 -2.42
C GLU A 57 19.37 9.63 -1.07
N GLY A 58 19.76 8.93 -0.01
CA GLY A 58 19.24 9.14 1.34
C GLY A 58 19.38 10.59 1.83
N LYS A 59 20.43 11.31 1.41
CA LYS A 59 20.65 12.72 1.75
C LYS A 59 19.56 13.67 1.23
N HIS A 60 18.84 13.28 0.17
CA HIS A 60 17.75 14.06 -0.41
C HIS A 60 16.38 13.75 0.22
N ILE A 61 16.29 12.73 1.08
CA ILE A 61 15.04 12.30 1.70
C ILE A 61 14.98 12.79 3.15
N GLY A 62 14.36 13.96 3.36
CA GLY A 62 14.32 14.64 4.66
C GLY A 62 13.34 14.09 5.70
N SER A 63 12.58 13.05 5.41
CA SER A 63 11.58 12.49 6.33
C SER A 63 11.70 10.98 6.49
N ASN A 64 11.22 10.46 7.62
CA ASN A 64 11.15 9.02 7.87
C ASN A 64 10.36 8.29 6.77
N LYS A 65 10.73 7.04 6.54
CA LYS A 65 10.08 6.13 5.60
C LYS A 65 9.85 4.79 6.27
N GLN A 66 9.06 3.95 5.61
CA GLN A 66 8.91 2.54 5.93
C GLN A 66 9.57 1.70 4.84
N ILE A 67 10.22 0.62 5.21
CA ILE A 67 10.80 -0.36 4.29
C ILE A 67 9.65 -1.17 3.70
N VAL A 68 9.72 -1.38 2.39
CA VAL A 68 8.75 -2.19 1.65
C VAL A 68 9.49 -3.18 0.76
N ALA A 69 8.78 -4.19 0.27
CA ALA A 69 9.32 -5.25 -0.57
C ALA A 69 8.45 -5.43 -1.82
N PRO A 70 8.99 -6.02 -2.90
CA PRO A 70 8.19 -6.37 -4.07
C PRO A 70 6.93 -7.14 -3.69
N HIS A 71 5.84 -6.91 -4.43
CA HIS A 71 4.53 -7.52 -4.23
C HIS A 71 3.74 -7.07 -2.99
N MET A 72 4.27 -6.14 -2.19
CA MET A 72 3.44 -5.45 -1.20
C MET A 72 2.43 -4.52 -1.88
N VAL A 73 1.26 -4.36 -1.28
CA VAL A 73 0.24 -3.39 -1.72
C VAL A 73 0.23 -2.20 -0.77
N LEU A 74 0.25 -0.99 -1.34
CA LEU A 74 0.25 0.28 -0.65
C LEU A 74 -1.09 0.97 -0.87
N LEU A 75 -1.80 1.29 0.20
CA LEU A 75 -3.04 2.06 0.17
C LEU A 75 -2.80 3.45 0.77
N CYS A 76 -3.06 4.52 0.01
CA CYS A 76 -2.84 5.88 0.51
C CYS A 76 -3.87 6.23 1.58
N LYS A 77 -3.41 6.64 2.77
CA LYS A 77 -4.30 7.07 3.87
C LYS A 77 -4.65 8.56 3.85
N ILE A 78 -3.89 9.37 3.11
CA ILE A 78 -4.19 10.80 2.94
C ILE A 78 -5.10 11.01 1.73
N ASN A 79 -6.17 11.79 1.94
CA ASN A 79 -7.16 12.18 0.93
C ASN A 79 -7.75 10.95 0.21
N PRO A 80 -8.63 10.17 0.88
CA PRO A 80 -9.24 8.95 0.34
C PRO A 80 -10.14 9.18 -0.87
N ARG A 81 -10.42 10.44 -1.26
CA ARG A 81 -11.10 10.74 -2.53
C ARG A 81 -10.24 10.42 -3.75
N ILE A 82 -8.91 10.48 -3.62
CA ILE A 82 -7.99 10.15 -4.72
C ILE A 82 -7.66 8.65 -4.66
N ASN A 83 -7.93 7.94 -5.74
CA ASN A 83 -7.78 6.48 -5.83
C ASN A 83 -6.31 6.05 -6.00
N ARG A 84 -5.56 6.13 -4.90
CA ARG A 84 -4.13 5.80 -4.86
C ARG A 84 -3.88 4.46 -4.17
N VAL A 85 -3.63 3.46 -4.99
CA VAL A 85 -3.24 2.10 -4.57
C VAL A 85 -2.11 1.60 -5.47
N TRP A 86 -1.02 1.14 -4.87
CA TRP A 86 0.21 0.80 -5.58
C TRP A 86 0.72 -0.59 -5.19
N VAL A 87 0.99 -1.45 -6.17
CA VAL A 87 1.81 -2.66 -5.96
C VAL A 87 3.28 -2.31 -6.08
N VAL A 88 4.08 -2.60 -5.05
CA VAL A 88 5.53 -2.41 -5.06
C VAL A 88 6.15 -3.32 -6.11
N GLY A 89 6.90 -2.73 -7.04
CA GLY A 89 7.60 -3.43 -8.11
C GLY A 89 9.04 -3.74 -7.77
N ASP A 90 9.81 -4.05 -8.80
CA ASP A 90 11.25 -4.29 -8.72
C ASP A 90 11.98 -3.47 -9.81
N PHE A 91 11.92 -2.14 -9.67
CA PHE A 91 12.46 -1.20 -10.67
C PHE A 91 13.99 -1.07 -10.59
N SER A 92 14.57 -1.46 -9.45
CA SER A 92 16.00 -1.45 -9.20
C SER A 92 16.39 -2.46 -8.11
N LYS A 93 17.70 -2.72 -7.98
CA LYS A 93 18.27 -3.50 -6.88
C LYS A 93 18.36 -2.72 -5.56
N ASN A 94 18.01 -1.44 -5.57
CA ASN A 94 18.09 -0.58 -4.40
C ASN A 94 17.06 -0.98 -3.35
N ARG A 95 17.34 -0.62 -2.09
CA ARG A 95 16.40 -0.83 -0.99
C ARG A 95 15.14 -0.01 -1.26
N LYS A 96 13.99 -0.66 -1.11
CA LYS A 96 12.67 -0.07 -1.40
C LYS A 96 12.10 0.51 -0.12
N ILE A 97 11.70 1.78 -0.19
CA ILE A 97 11.13 2.51 0.93
C ILE A 97 9.91 3.29 0.46
N ALA A 98 8.95 3.49 1.35
CA ALA A 98 7.71 4.17 1.05
C ALA A 98 7.42 5.28 2.07
N SER A 99 6.64 6.27 1.66
CA SER A 99 6.06 7.26 2.59
C SER A 99 5.31 6.55 3.72
N THR A 100 5.38 7.07 4.95
CA THR A 100 4.56 6.60 6.09
C THR A 100 3.06 6.84 5.89
N GLU A 101 2.70 7.57 4.84
CA GLU A 101 1.31 7.86 4.43
C GLU A 101 0.67 6.74 3.61
N TRP A 102 1.44 5.70 3.31
CA TRP A 102 0.92 4.43 2.81
C TRP A 102 0.59 3.48 3.97
N ILE A 103 -0.59 2.89 3.95
CA ILE A 103 -0.89 1.66 4.67
C ILE A 103 -0.32 0.51 3.84
N THR A 104 0.50 -0.33 4.47
CA THR A 104 1.19 -1.44 3.82
C THR A 104 0.48 -2.76 4.07
N PHE A 105 0.36 -3.54 3.00
CA PHE A 105 -0.16 -4.91 3.01
C PHE A 105 0.95 -5.83 2.45
N PRO A 106 1.53 -6.72 3.26
CA PRO A 106 2.54 -7.66 2.79
C PRO A 106 1.99 -8.62 1.74
N LYS A 107 2.88 -9.31 1.03
CA LYS A 107 2.50 -10.46 0.21
C LYS A 107 1.88 -11.52 1.12
N THR A 108 0.64 -11.89 0.85
CA THR A 108 -0.12 -12.91 1.60
C THR A 108 -0.41 -14.09 0.69
N GLU A 109 -0.15 -15.30 1.19
CA GLU A 109 -0.49 -16.52 0.46
C GLU A 109 -2.00 -16.59 0.16
N GLY A 110 -2.35 -17.03 -1.04
CA GLY A 110 -3.74 -17.06 -1.50
C GLY A 110 -4.32 -15.70 -1.94
N ILE A 111 -3.56 -14.61 -1.83
CA ILE A 111 -3.98 -13.27 -2.29
C ILE A 111 -3.02 -12.77 -3.36
N ASP A 112 -3.52 -12.63 -4.59
CA ASP A 112 -2.76 -11.95 -5.64
C ASP A 112 -2.66 -10.44 -5.34
N PRO A 113 -1.46 -9.83 -5.37
CA PRO A 113 -1.29 -8.40 -5.07
C PRO A 113 -2.04 -7.47 -6.04
N LYS A 114 -2.18 -7.85 -7.31
CA LYS A 114 -2.95 -7.07 -8.29
C LYS A 114 -4.44 -7.18 -7.99
N TYR A 115 -4.93 -8.37 -7.62
CA TYR A 115 -6.30 -8.52 -7.13
C TYR A 115 -6.59 -7.59 -5.96
N LEU A 116 -5.74 -7.60 -4.92
CA LEU A 116 -5.93 -6.73 -3.75
C LEU A 116 -5.86 -5.24 -4.14
N CYS A 117 -4.95 -4.88 -5.05
CA CYS A 117 -4.86 -3.53 -5.61
C CYS A 117 -6.17 -3.11 -6.29
N TYR A 118 -6.72 -3.95 -7.18
CA TYR A 118 -7.99 -3.68 -7.86
C TYR A 118 -9.18 -3.64 -6.89
N TYR A 119 -9.18 -4.51 -5.88
CA TYR A 119 -10.20 -4.51 -4.84
C TYR A 119 -10.22 -3.17 -4.10
N PHE A 120 -9.06 -2.66 -3.67
CA PHE A 120 -8.97 -1.34 -3.03
C PHE A 120 -9.28 -0.15 -3.95
N GLN A 121 -9.20 -0.34 -5.27
CA GLN A 121 -9.58 0.67 -6.25
C GLN A 121 -11.08 0.65 -6.55
N ASN A 122 -11.80 -0.43 -6.21
CA ASN A 122 -13.20 -0.59 -6.55
C ASN A 122 -14.10 0.44 -5.84
N PRO A 123 -15.13 1.00 -6.51
CA PRO A 123 -16.05 1.99 -5.93
C PRO A 123 -16.66 1.59 -4.59
N LEU A 124 -17.01 0.32 -4.38
CA LEU A 124 -17.58 -0.16 -3.11
C LEU A 124 -16.60 0.05 -1.95
N PHE A 125 -15.35 -0.32 -2.16
CA PHE A 125 -14.30 -0.11 -1.16
C PHE A 125 -13.98 1.39 -0.97
N ARG A 126 -13.93 2.17 -2.06
CA ARG A 126 -13.71 3.63 -1.97
C ARG A 126 -14.83 4.33 -1.21
N ASN A 127 -16.08 3.91 -1.40
CA ASN A 127 -17.21 4.44 -0.66
C ASN A 127 -17.12 4.10 0.83
N PHE A 128 -16.72 2.87 1.17
CA PHE A 128 -16.45 2.49 2.56
C PHE A 128 -15.42 3.41 3.22
N LEU A 129 -14.31 3.73 2.53
CA LEU A 129 -13.28 4.64 3.07
C LEU A 129 -13.75 6.09 3.26
N ASN A 130 -14.76 6.55 2.51
CA ASN A 130 -15.29 7.91 2.62
C ASN A 130 -16.41 8.05 3.66
N LEU A 131 -16.95 6.92 4.14
CA LEU A 131 -17.99 6.86 5.17
C LEU A 131 -17.42 6.85 6.59
N VAL A 132 -16.10 6.71 6.73
CA VAL A 132 -15.36 6.70 8.00
C VAL A 132 -14.79 8.08 8.31
#